data_AF-A0A3L6LYA6-F1
#
_entry.id   AF-A0A3L6LYA6-F1
#
_cell.length_a   1.000
_cell.length_b   1.000
_cell.length_c   1.000
_cell.angle_alpha   90.00
_cell.angle_beta   90.00
_cell.angle_gamma   90.00
#
_symmetry.space_group_name_H-M   'P 1'
#
loop_
_entity.id
_entity.type
_entity.pdbx_description
1 polymer ?
#
loop_
_entity_poly.entity_id
_entity_poly.type
_entity_poly.pdbx_seq_one_letter_code
_entity_poly.pdbx_strand_id
1 'polypeptide(L)'
;MSQVLHHSRWRQTILALALLASTQVAWPASSAPLLAINAYIEKNGDCSADFLAWNRRYSPRAISGESTRTFYYQALSYLDWGRCSRPFFRAIFSELHKVWLIRAKGYVSEEQAEAKEAELINLFFSALDNDQGNDMVRNYEARTAARLSRLEPEKQFFNCTFFGQQAYCAD
;
A
#
# COMPACT_ATOMS: atom_id res chain seq x y z
N MET A 1 -2.69 47.98 50.43
CA MET A 1 -3.53 47.98 49.22
C MET A 1 -2.84 47.13 48.15
N SER A 2 -3.67 46.32 47.50
CA SER A 2 -3.43 45.19 46.60
C SER A 2 -2.20 45.17 45.69
N GLN A 3 -1.50 44.02 45.69
CA GLN A 3 -0.92 43.42 44.49
C GLN A 3 -1.23 41.92 44.50
N VAL A 4 -2.29 41.51 43.79
CA VAL A 4 -2.57 40.11 43.48
C VAL A 4 -2.15 39.88 42.03
N LEU A 5 -0.98 39.26 41.89
CA LEU A 5 -0.31 38.95 40.64
C LEU A 5 -1.03 37.81 39.88
N HIS A 6 -1.69 38.16 38.79
CA HIS A 6 -1.47 37.70 37.40
C HIS A 6 -0.91 36.29 37.05
N HIS A 7 -0.92 35.28 37.92
CA HIS A 7 -0.26 33.99 37.63
C HIS A 7 -1.10 32.91 36.93
N SER A 8 -2.39 33.14 36.66
CA SER A 8 -3.29 32.07 36.18
C SER A 8 -3.36 31.88 34.66
N ARG A 9 -2.94 32.86 33.83
CA ARG A 9 -3.14 32.79 32.37
C ARG A 9 -2.06 32.01 31.61
N TRP A 10 -0.83 32.00 32.11
CA TRP A 10 0.30 31.40 31.39
C TRP A 10 0.29 29.87 31.37
N ARG A 11 -0.23 29.24 32.44
CA ARG A 11 -0.33 27.78 32.52
C ARG A 11 -1.34 27.19 31.52
N GLN A 12 -2.41 27.92 31.20
CA GLN A 12 -3.41 27.49 30.24
C GLN A 12 -2.89 27.57 28.79
N THR A 13 -2.04 28.55 28.49
CA THR A 13 -1.44 28.69 27.15
C THR A 13 -0.44 27.57 26.84
N ILE A 14 0.32 27.10 27.83
CA ILE A 14 1.34 26.05 27.64
C ILE A 14 0.69 24.68 27.35
N LEU A 15 -0.44 24.36 27.98
CA LEU A 15 -1.16 23.10 27.68
C LEU A 15 -1.75 23.09 26.26
N ALA A 16 -2.23 24.22 25.75
CA ALA A 16 -2.77 24.32 24.39
C ALA A 16 -1.69 24.12 23.31
N LEU A 17 -0.47 24.60 23.55
CA LEU A 17 0.68 24.37 22.65
C LEU A 17 1.20 22.93 22.68
N ALA A 18 1.11 22.23 23.82
CA ALA A 18 1.51 20.82 23.92
C ALA A 18 0.54 19.87 23.19
N LEU A 19 -0.75 20.20 23.15
CA LEU A 19 -1.77 19.41 22.45
C LEU A 19 -1.73 19.58 20.92
N LEU A 20 -1.26 20.72 20.41
CA LEU A 20 -1.11 20.97 18.96
C LEU A 20 0.14 20.31 18.36
N ALA A 21 1.16 19.99 19.17
CA ALA A 21 2.38 19.34 18.70
C ALA A 21 2.22 17.82 18.49
N SER A 22 1.07 17.24 18.90
CA SER A 22 0.82 15.80 18.85
C SER A 22 -0.01 15.36 17.63
N THR A 23 -0.48 16.30 16.81
CA THR A 23 -1.08 15.95 15.52
C THR A 23 0.04 15.78 14.52
N GLN A 24 0.67 14.60 14.51
CA GLN A 24 1.39 14.16 13.32
C GLN A 24 0.39 14.26 12.16
N VAL A 25 0.60 15.24 11.29
CA VAL A 25 -0.18 15.37 10.06
C VAL A 25 0.14 14.11 9.28
N ALA A 26 -0.75 13.13 9.33
CA ALA A 26 -0.68 11.99 8.44
C ALA A 26 -0.87 12.56 7.04
N TRP A 27 0.21 12.61 6.26
CA TRP A 27 0.09 12.98 4.86
C TRP A 27 -0.83 11.94 4.21
N PRO A 28 -1.84 12.38 3.45
CA PRO A 28 -2.72 11.45 2.77
C PRO A 28 -1.89 10.62 1.80
N ALA A 29 -2.13 9.32 1.82
CA ALA A 29 -1.46 8.37 0.96
C ALA A 29 -1.46 8.84 -0.51
N SER A 30 -0.30 8.86 -1.19
CA SER A 30 -0.16 9.26 -2.60
C SER A 30 -1.06 8.42 -3.49
N SER A 31 -1.95 9.05 -4.25
CA SER A 31 -2.89 8.34 -5.14
C SER A 31 -2.30 7.94 -6.48
N ALA A 32 -1.06 8.34 -6.78
CA ALA A 32 -0.42 8.10 -8.07
C ALA A 32 -0.33 6.60 -8.46
N PRO A 33 0.01 5.67 -7.55
CA PRO A 33 -0.02 4.23 -7.82
C PRO A 33 -1.37 3.72 -8.34
N LEU A 34 -2.46 4.08 -7.64
CA LEU A 34 -3.82 3.68 -8.01
C LEU A 34 -4.24 4.30 -9.35
N LEU A 35 -3.89 5.57 -9.58
CA LEU A 35 -4.16 6.25 -10.85
C LEU A 35 -3.46 5.56 -12.02
N ALA A 36 -2.21 5.14 -11.84
CA ALA A 36 -1.44 4.43 -12.87
C ALA A 36 -2.06 3.06 -13.19
N ILE A 37 -2.41 2.27 -12.17
CA ILE A 37 -3.10 0.98 -12.35
C ILE A 37 -4.45 1.16 -13.05
N ASN A 38 -5.24 2.14 -12.60
CA ASN A 38 -6.53 2.45 -13.19
C ASN A 38 -6.41 2.79 -14.68
N ALA A 39 -5.47 3.68 -15.02
CA ALA A 39 -5.24 4.06 -16.40
C ALA A 39 -4.79 2.87 -17.26
N TYR A 40 -3.98 1.98 -16.71
CA TYR A 40 -3.57 0.75 -17.39
C TYR A 40 -4.77 -0.17 -17.67
N ILE A 41 -5.61 -0.41 -16.65
CA ILE A 41 -6.82 -1.25 -16.77
C ILE A 41 -7.77 -0.68 -17.83
N GLU A 42 -8.08 0.62 -17.75
CA GLU A 42 -9.02 1.28 -18.66
C GLU A 42 -8.53 1.34 -20.12
N LYS A 43 -7.20 1.41 -20.33
CA LYS A 43 -6.61 1.43 -21.67
C LYS A 43 -6.41 0.06 -22.27
N ASN A 44 -6.50 -1.01 -21.49
CA ASN A 44 -6.32 -2.36 -21.97
C ASN A 44 -7.62 -2.85 -22.64
N GLY A 45 -7.64 -2.80 -23.97
CA GLY A 45 -8.84 -3.00 -24.79
C GLY A 45 -9.47 -4.39 -24.72
N ASP A 46 -8.78 -5.36 -24.12
CA ASP A 46 -9.25 -6.75 -24.05
C ASP A 46 -9.85 -7.11 -22.69
N CYS A 47 -9.79 -6.21 -21.71
CA CYS A 47 -10.39 -6.45 -20.40
C CYS A 47 -11.92 -6.66 -20.49
N SER A 48 -12.45 -7.60 -19.71
CA SER A 48 -13.89 -7.88 -19.69
C SER A 48 -14.70 -6.67 -19.21
N ALA A 49 -15.93 -6.53 -19.73
CA ALA A 49 -16.82 -5.44 -19.35
C ALA A 49 -17.14 -5.44 -17.84
N ASP A 50 -17.28 -6.62 -17.25
CA ASP A 50 -17.52 -6.76 -15.80
C ASP A 50 -16.32 -6.29 -14.98
N PHE A 51 -15.10 -6.60 -15.43
CA PHE A 51 -13.90 -6.15 -14.76
C PHE A 51 -13.71 -4.63 -14.88
N LEU A 52 -13.96 -4.05 -16.06
CA LEU A 52 -13.95 -2.60 -16.26
C LEU A 52 -15.02 -1.90 -15.42
N ALA A 53 -16.24 -2.45 -15.36
CA ALA A 53 -17.32 -1.91 -14.54
C ALA A 53 -16.97 -1.94 -13.04
N TRP A 54 -16.36 -3.05 -12.58
CA TRP A 54 -15.84 -3.16 -11.23
C TRP A 54 -14.74 -2.11 -10.97
N ASN A 55 -13.77 -1.96 -11.88
CA ASN A 55 -12.68 -0.99 -11.76
C ASN A 55 -13.20 0.44 -11.65
N ARG A 56 -14.11 0.86 -12.55
CA ARG A 56 -14.75 2.19 -12.52
C ARG A 56 -15.52 2.47 -11.25
N ARG A 57 -16.09 1.43 -10.62
CA ARG A 57 -16.82 1.55 -9.35
C ARG A 57 -15.90 1.71 -8.15
N TYR A 58 -14.80 0.96 -8.09
CA TYR A 58 -13.98 0.85 -6.88
C TYR A 58 -12.68 1.67 -6.91
N SER A 59 -12.08 1.91 -8.08
CA SER A 59 -10.85 2.69 -8.20
C SER A 59 -10.99 4.13 -7.68
N PRO A 60 -12.02 4.93 -8.08
CA PRO A 60 -12.21 6.27 -7.52
C PRO A 60 -12.41 6.27 -6.00
N ARG A 61 -13.04 5.23 -5.46
CA ARG A 61 -13.27 5.07 -4.01
C ARG A 61 -11.99 4.72 -3.26
N ALA A 62 -11.12 3.91 -3.86
CA ALA A 62 -9.80 3.62 -3.32
C ALA A 62 -8.90 4.87 -3.34
N ILE A 63 -9.02 5.71 -4.38
CA ILE A 63 -8.30 6.98 -4.50
C ILE A 63 -8.79 8.01 -3.47
N SER A 64 -10.11 8.13 -3.27
CA SER A 64 -10.69 9.07 -2.31
C SER A 64 -10.58 8.63 -0.85
N GLY A 65 -10.22 7.36 -0.61
CA GLY A 65 -10.19 6.76 0.71
C GLY A 65 -11.55 6.23 1.21
N GLU A 66 -12.62 6.32 0.40
CA GLU A 66 -13.92 5.70 0.71
C GLU A 66 -13.79 4.17 0.79
N SER A 67 -12.93 3.57 -0.03
CA SER A 67 -12.55 2.15 0.03
C SER A 67 -11.07 2.02 0.38
N THR A 68 -10.72 0.96 1.12
CA THR A 68 -9.31 0.77 1.52
C THR A 68 -8.47 0.28 0.35
N ARG A 69 -7.19 0.67 0.32
CA ARG A 69 -6.19 0.09 -0.60
C ARG A 69 -6.06 -1.41 -0.41
N THR A 70 -6.14 -1.88 0.84
CA THR A 70 -6.16 -3.30 1.18
C THR A 70 -7.24 -4.04 0.40
N PHE A 71 -8.49 -3.56 0.44
CA PHE A 71 -9.60 -4.16 -0.29
C PHE A 71 -9.36 -4.12 -1.81
N TYR A 72 -8.95 -2.96 -2.33
CA TYR A 72 -8.73 -2.80 -3.76
C TYR A 72 -7.67 -3.78 -4.27
N TYR A 73 -6.49 -3.84 -3.65
CA TYR A 73 -5.42 -4.76 -4.03
C TYR A 73 -5.75 -6.23 -3.79
N GLN A 74 -6.50 -6.53 -2.74
CA GLN A 74 -7.01 -7.89 -2.52
C GLN A 74 -7.94 -8.30 -3.67
N ALA A 75 -8.91 -7.46 -4.03
CA ALA A 75 -9.79 -7.76 -5.15
C ALA A 75 -8.99 -7.92 -6.44
N LEU A 76 -8.01 -7.05 -6.69
CA LEU A 76 -7.11 -7.21 -7.84
C LEU A 76 -6.36 -8.56 -7.83
N SER A 77 -5.95 -9.06 -6.68
CA SER A 77 -5.23 -10.34 -6.61
C SER A 77 -6.11 -11.59 -6.73
N TYR A 78 -7.43 -11.47 -6.65
CA TYR A 78 -8.36 -12.61 -6.68
C TYR A 78 -9.35 -12.59 -7.84
N LEU A 79 -9.74 -11.42 -8.33
CA LEU A 79 -10.68 -11.32 -9.45
C LEU A 79 -10.12 -12.04 -10.67
N ASP A 80 -10.99 -12.73 -11.39
CA ASP A 80 -10.62 -13.27 -12.69
C ASP A 80 -10.57 -12.11 -13.68
N TRP A 81 -9.37 -11.87 -14.19
CA TRP A 81 -9.05 -10.80 -15.13
C TRP A 81 -9.48 -11.14 -16.55
N GLY A 82 -9.94 -12.38 -16.77
CA GLY A 82 -10.83 -12.78 -17.85
C GLY A 82 -10.63 -11.98 -19.13
N ARG A 83 -9.45 -12.15 -19.75
CA ARG A 83 -9.08 -11.66 -21.09
C ARG A 83 -8.45 -10.27 -21.24
N CYS A 84 -8.03 -9.55 -20.20
CA CYS A 84 -7.01 -8.53 -20.43
C CYS A 84 -5.80 -9.23 -21.08
N SER A 85 -5.56 -9.10 -22.39
CA SER A 85 -4.63 -9.91 -23.22
C SER A 85 -3.15 -9.79 -22.84
N ARG A 86 -2.88 -9.12 -21.73
CA ARG A 86 -1.56 -8.84 -21.19
C ARG A 86 -1.30 -9.64 -19.92
N PRO A 87 -0.03 -9.94 -19.62
CA PRO A 87 0.34 -10.60 -18.37
C PRO A 87 -0.19 -9.83 -17.17
N PHE A 88 -0.93 -10.52 -16.31
CA PHE A 88 -1.38 -9.97 -15.04
C PHE A 88 -0.61 -10.63 -13.90
N PHE A 89 0.23 -9.85 -13.22
CA PHE A 89 1.13 -10.38 -12.20
C PHE A 89 0.42 -10.45 -10.84
N ARG A 90 -0.45 -11.46 -10.66
CA ARG A 90 -1.19 -11.73 -9.40
C ARG A 90 -0.32 -11.66 -8.15
N ALA A 91 0.92 -12.14 -8.26
CA ALA A 91 1.93 -12.09 -7.20
C ALA A 91 2.15 -10.65 -6.69
N ILE A 92 2.31 -9.68 -7.58
CA ILE A 92 2.55 -8.28 -7.22
C ILE A 92 1.35 -7.71 -6.46
N PHE A 93 0.13 -7.97 -6.91
CA PHE A 93 -1.07 -7.46 -6.24
C PHE A 93 -1.34 -8.16 -4.90
N SER A 94 -0.98 -9.44 -4.80
CA SER A 94 -0.98 -10.15 -3.50
C SER A 94 0.02 -9.52 -2.53
N GLU A 95 1.18 -9.12 -3.03
CA GLU A 95 2.20 -8.41 -2.26
C GLU A 95 1.72 -7.02 -1.82
N LEU A 96 1.12 -6.25 -2.73
CA LEU A 96 0.51 -4.94 -2.44
C LEU A 96 -0.59 -5.04 -1.38
N HIS A 97 -1.42 -6.07 -1.47
CA HIS A 97 -2.41 -6.37 -0.44
C HIS A 97 -1.75 -6.57 0.93
N LYS A 98 -0.69 -7.38 1.03
CA LYS A 98 0.06 -7.57 2.28
C LYS A 98 0.64 -6.26 2.81
N VAL A 99 1.24 -5.45 1.93
CA VAL A 99 1.82 -4.14 2.30
C VAL A 99 0.77 -3.26 2.99
N TRP A 100 -0.39 -3.11 2.37
CA TRP A 100 -1.45 -2.26 2.91
C TRP A 100 -2.17 -2.88 4.11
N LEU A 101 -2.23 -4.21 4.22
CA LEU A 101 -2.71 -4.89 5.42
C LEU A 101 -1.78 -4.64 6.62
N ILE A 102 -0.47 -4.79 6.43
CA ILE A 102 0.57 -4.53 7.45
C ILE A 102 0.55 -3.06 7.89
N ARG A 103 0.43 -2.13 6.93
CA ARG A 103 0.24 -0.71 7.22
C ARG A 103 -1.04 -0.47 8.01
N ALA A 104 -2.16 -1.08 7.62
CA ALA A 104 -3.44 -0.91 8.33
C ALA A 104 -3.39 -1.43 9.77
N LYS A 105 -2.58 -2.45 10.06
CA LYS A 105 -2.29 -2.93 11.43
C LYS A 105 -1.34 -2.01 12.21
N GLY A 106 -0.77 -0.97 11.60
CA GLY A 106 0.12 0.00 12.25
C GLY A 106 1.55 -0.49 12.47
N TYR A 107 1.97 -1.55 11.77
CA TYR A 107 3.31 -2.13 11.92
C TYR A 107 4.41 -1.35 11.20
N VAL A 108 4.03 -0.55 10.21
CA VAL A 108 4.93 0.28 9.40
C VAL A 108 4.34 1.67 9.24
N SER A 109 5.20 2.66 8.98
CA SER A 109 4.77 4.03 8.68
C SER A 109 4.10 4.13 7.31
N GLU A 110 3.39 5.24 7.07
CA GLU A 110 2.84 5.57 5.75
C GLU A 110 3.94 5.58 4.68
N GLU A 111 5.04 6.29 4.95
CA GLU A 111 6.17 6.43 4.04
C GLU A 111 6.78 5.06 3.67
N GLN A 112 6.91 4.15 4.64
CA GLN A 112 7.40 2.80 4.38
C GLN A 112 6.45 2.01 3.47
N ALA A 113 5.14 2.14 3.68
CA ALA A 113 4.13 1.51 2.84
C ALA A 113 4.10 2.07 1.42
N GLU A 114 4.14 3.40 1.27
CA GLU A 114 4.18 4.08 -0.02
C GLU A 114 5.44 3.77 -0.80
N ALA A 115 6.61 3.76 -0.16
CA ALA A 115 7.86 3.39 -0.81
C ALA A 115 7.81 1.96 -1.35
N LYS A 116 7.25 1.03 -0.57
CA LYS A 116 7.09 -0.36 -0.98
C LYS A 116 6.03 -0.53 -2.08
N GLU A 117 4.94 0.21 -2.00
CA GLU A 117 3.93 0.25 -3.06
C GLU A 117 4.54 0.76 -4.37
N ALA A 118 5.29 1.86 -4.34
CA ALA A 118 5.97 2.40 -5.51
C ALA A 118 6.97 1.38 -6.10
N GLU A 119 7.75 0.69 -5.27
CA GLU A 119 8.65 -0.40 -5.72
C GLU A 119 7.88 -1.47 -6.50
N LEU A 120 6.76 -1.95 -5.95
CA LEU A 120 5.94 -3.00 -6.52
C LEU A 120 5.23 -2.59 -7.82
N ILE A 121 4.75 -1.35 -7.87
CA ILE A 121 4.11 -0.79 -9.07
C ILE A 121 5.14 -0.54 -10.17
N ASN A 122 6.34 -0.09 -9.82
CA ASN A 122 7.43 0.02 -10.77
C ASN A 122 7.85 -1.35 -11.31
N LEU A 123 7.91 -2.39 -10.47
CA LEU A 123 8.15 -3.76 -10.90
C LEU A 123 7.05 -4.25 -11.86
N PHE A 124 5.78 -3.95 -11.55
CA PHE A 124 4.65 -4.30 -12.42
C PHE A 124 4.79 -3.70 -13.82
N PHE A 125 5.00 -2.38 -13.92
CA PHE A 125 5.14 -1.73 -15.22
C PHE A 125 6.43 -2.15 -15.95
N SER A 126 7.53 -2.31 -15.22
CA SER A 126 8.78 -2.81 -15.81
C SER A 126 8.64 -4.22 -16.39
N ALA A 127 7.86 -5.08 -15.73
CA ALA A 127 7.59 -6.43 -16.19
C ALA A 127 6.59 -6.45 -17.35
N LEU A 128 5.68 -5.49 -17.45
CA LEU A 128 4.78 -5.38 -18.62
C LEU A 128 5.50 -4.95 -19.89
N ASP A 129 6.54 -4.12 -19.76
CA ASP A 129 7.29 -3.57 -20.89
C ASP A 129 8.47 -4.45 -21.32
N ASN A 130 8.59 -5.67 -20.77
CA ASN A 130 9.72 -6.57 -20.98
C ASN A 130 9.26 -7.99 -21.32
N ASP A 131 9.85 -8.60 -22.35
CA ASP A 131 9.58 -9.99 -22.77
C ASP A 131 9.86 -11.03 -21.66
N GLN A 132 10.75 -10.70 -20.72
CA GLN A 132 11.09 -11.52 -19.55
C GLN A 132 10.31 -11.11 -18.29
N GLY A 133 9.22 -10.36 -18.43
CA GLY A 133 8.44 -9.84 -17.30
C GLY A 133 8.01 -10.90 -16.29
N ASN A 134 7.58 -12.08 -16.77
CA ASN A 134 7.24 -13.21 -15.90
C ASN A 134 8.43 -13.66 -15.03
N ASP A 135 9.64 -13.73 -15.61
CA ASP A 135 10.83 -14.11 -14.87
C ASP A 135 11.27 -13.02 -13.89
N MET A 136 11.07 -11.74 -14.20
CA MET A 136 11.31 -10.65 -13.26
C MET A 136 10.46 -10.79 -11.99
N VAL A 137 9.16 -11.10 -12.16
CA VAL A 137 8.24 -11.30 -11.04
C VAL A 137 8.55 -12.57 -10.26
N ARG A 138 8.81 -13.69 -10.94
CA ARG A 138 9.22 -14.94 -10.29
C ARG A 138 10.51 -14.78 -9.47
N ASN A 139 11.49 -14.05 -10.01
CA ASN A 139 12.73 -13.76 -9.30
C ASN A 139 12.49 -12.88 -8.07
N TYR A 140 11.57 -11.93 -8.14
CA TYR A 140 11.15 -11.16 -6.98
C TYR A 140 10.56 -12.07 -5.89
N GLU A 141 9.58 -12.93 -6.23
CA GLU A 141 8.95 -13.86 -5.29
C GLU A 141 9.96 -14.80 -4.65
N ALA A 142 10.83 -15.42 -5.46
CA ALA A 142 11.85 -16.36 -5.00
C ALA A 142 12.83 -15.70 -4.03
N ARG A 143 13.27 -14.47 -4.30
CA ARG A 143 14.15 -13.72 -3.38
C ARG A 143 13.45 -13.39 -2.07
N THR A 144 12.19 -12.96 -2.12
CA THR A 144 11.41 -12.66 -0.90
C THR A 144 11.19 -13.92 -0.06
N ALA A 145 10.81 -15.03 -0.68
CA ALA A 145 10.63 -16.32 -0.02
C ALA A 145 11.93 -16.81 0.63
N ALA A 146 13.05 -16.77 -0.11
CA ALA A 146 14.36 -17.18 0.41
C ALA A 146 14.85 -16.30 1.57
N ARG A 147 14.44 -15.03 1.64
CA ARG A 147 14.75 -14.17 2.78
C ARG A 147 13.89 -14.51 4.00
N LEU A 148 12.60 -14.79 3.80
CA LEU A 148 11.68 -15.14 4.90
C LEU A 148 12.05 -16.48 5.54
N SER A 149 12.46 -17.48 4.74
CA SER A 149 12.87 -18.80 5.24
C SER A 149 14.18 -18.79 6.06
N ARG A 150 14.92 -17.68 6.04
CA ARG A 150 16.16 -17.50 6.81
C ARG A 150 15.95 -16.78 8.15
N LEU A 151 14.72 -16.34 8.44
CA LEU A 151 14.41 -15.68 9.70
C LEU A 151 14.25 -16.71 10.82
N GLU A 152 14.65 -16.33 12.04
CA GLU A 152 14.44 -17.12 13.26
C GLU A 152 13.45 -16.38 14.19
N PRO A 153 12.30 -16.99 14.56
CA PRO A 153 11.75 -18.24 14.02
C PRO A 153 11.31 -18.09 12.56
N GLU A 154 11.21 -19.21 11.86
CA GLU A 154 10.74 -19.23 10.46
C GLU A 154 9.35 -18.58 10.35
N LYS A 155 9.19 -17.71 9.35
CA LYS A 155 7.96 -16.96 9.11
C LYS A 155 7.22 -17.53 7.92
N GLN A 156 5.89 -17.64 8.03
CA GLN A 156 5.05 -18.11 6.93
C GLN A 156 5.03 -17.09 5.78
N PHE A 157 5.21 -17.57 4.55
CA PHE A 157 5.34 -16.71 3.37
C PHE A 157 4.08 -15.90 3.04
N PHE A 158 2.90 -16.44 3.34
CA PHE A 158 1.65 -15.91 2.80
C PHE A 158 1.17 -14.62 3.49
N ASN A 159 1.67 -14.29 4.68
CA ASN A 159 1.26 -13.11 5.43
C ASN A 159 2.40 -12.14 5.78
N CYS A 160 3.63 -12.47 5.40
CA CYS A 160 4.81 -11.66 5.66
C CYS A 160 5.38 -11.00 4.39
N THR A 161 6.05 -9.86 4.58
CA THR A 161 6.89 -9.22 3.54
C THR A 161 7.99 -8.37 4.17
N PHE A 162 8.91 -7.89 3.34
CA PHE A 162 10.00 -7.00 3.73
C PHE A 162 9.74 -5.54 3.36
N PHE A 163 10.02 -4.67 4.33
CA PHE A 163 10.13 -3.23 4.17
C PHE A 163 11.60 -2.85 4.37
N GLY A 164 12.31 -2.63 3.25
CA GLY A 164 13.77 -2.59 3.25
C GLY A 164 14.37 -3.91 3.73
N GLN A 165 15.07 -3.88 4.88
CA GLN A 165 15.72 -5.05 5.47
C GLN A 165 14.86 -5.78 6.51
N GLN A 166 13.82 -5.14 7.04
CA GLN A 166 13.00 -5.69 8.12
C GLN A 166 11.77 -6.42 7.58
N ALA A 167 11.45 -7.57 8.15
CA ALA A 167 10.25 -8.32 7.84
C ALA A 167 9.11 -7.95 8.79
N TYR A 168 7.91 -7.82 8.24
CA TYR A 168 6.68 -7.60 8.97
C TYR A 168 5.62 -8.60 8.49
N CYS A 169 4.79 -9.08 9.42
CA CYS A 169 3.77 -10.08 9.15
C CYS A 169 2.41 -9.55 9.61
N ALA A 170 1.39 -9.67 8.78
CA ALA A 170 0.02 -9.48 9.21
C ALA A 170 -0.51 -10.85 9.68
N ASP A 171 -0.39 -11.16 10.97
CA ASP A 171 -0.91 -12.40 11.61
C ASP A 171 -2.22 -12.90 11.03
#